data_AF-A0A939TLH4-F1
#
_entry.id   AF-A0A939TLH4-F1
#
_cell.length_a   1.000
_cell.length_b   1.000
_cell.length_c   1.000
_cell.angle_alpha   90.00
_cell.angle_beta   90.00
_cell.angle_gamma   90.00
#
_symmetry.space_group_name_H-M   'P 1'
#
loop_
_entity.id
_entity.type
_entity.pdbx_description
1 polymer ?
#
loop_
_entity_poly.entity_id
_entity_poly.type
_entity_poly.pdbx_seq_one_letter_code
_entity_poly.pdbx_strand_id
1 'polypeptide(L)'
;MIPWLNRGKWERPSDTMAVYTEIEPGKRWGIRVTLIGDFARVEAIDGEKCSWYKPGPELSKDVKAPNLLERLRGISFEDKLKAEVEAKRKVAAARNGVS
;
A
#
# COMPACT_ATOMS: atom_id res chain seq x y z
N MET A 1 -7.48 -9.24 -8.46
CA MET A 1 -6.18 -8.66 -8.03
C MET A 1 -5.93 -7.42 -8.87
N ILE A 2 -5.13 -6.47 -8.40
CA ILE A 2 -4.90 -5.19 -9.10
C ILE A 2 -3.74 -5.36 -10.10
N PRO A 3 -3.95 -5.26 -11.43
CA PRO A 3 -2.95 -5.68 -12.42
C PRO A 3 -1.60 -4.94 -12.36
N TRP A 4 -1.59 -3.67 -11.94
CA TRP A 4 -0.37 -2.85 -11.87
C TRP A 4 0.44 -3.06 -10.59
N LEU A 5 -0.08 -3.82 -9.62
CA LEU A 5 0.66 -4.31 -8.45
C LEU A 5 1.24 -5.69 -8.77
N ASN A 6 2.37 -5.70 -9.48
CA ASN A 6 2.97 -6.88 -10.12
C ASN A 6 4.45 -7.12 -9.78
N ARG A 7 5.03 -6.36 -8.85
CA ARG A 7 6.43 -6.49 -8.40
C ARG A 7 6.59 -7.32 -7.13
N GLY A 8 5.48 -7.86 -6.64
CA GLY A 8 5.37 -8.56 -5.38
C GLY A 8 4.39 -9.71 -5.48
N LYS A 9 3.97 -10.23 -4.33
CA LYS A 9 3.05 -11.36 -4.22
C LYS A 9 1.69 -10.94 -3.71
N TRP A 10 0.65 -11.59 -4.22
CA TRP A 10 -0.70 -11.51 -3.69
C TRP A 10 -1.00 -12.73 -2.84
N GLU A 11 -1.58 -12.49 -1.67
CA GLU A 11 -2.08 -13.50 -0.74
C GLU A 11 -3.55 -13.17 -0.45
N ARG A 12 -4.41 -14.19 -0.41
CA ARG A 12 -5.84 -14.04 -0.09
C ARG A 12 -6.10 -14.73 1.25
N PRO A 13 -5.92 -14.04 2.39
CA PRO A 13 -6.12 -14.65 3.71
C PRO A 13 -7.59 -14.96 4.02
N SER A 14 -8.53 -14.26 3.40
CA SER A 14 -9.97 -14.53 3.50
C SER A 14 -10.69 -14.08 2.22
N ASP A 15 -11.95 -14.46 2.05
CA ASP A 15 -12.75 -14.01 0.90
C ASP A 15 -13.02 -12.50 0.89
N THR A 16 -12.89 -11.84 2.05
CA THR A 16 -13.12 -10.40 2.23
C THR A 16 -11.83 -9.58 2.20
N MET A 17 -10.66 -10.23 2.11
CA MET A 17 -9.37 -9.58 2.19
C MET A 17 -8.36 -10.10 1.16
N ALA A 18 -7.58 -9.19 0.62
CA ALA A 18 -6.40 -9.52 -0.17
C ALA A 18 -5.21 -8.68 0.27
N VAL A 19 -4.07 -9.32 0.45
CA VAL A 19 -2.81 -8.68 0.85
C VAL A 19 -1.85 -8.77 -0.32
N TYR A 20 -1.27 -7.65 -0.71
CA TYR A 20 -0.16 -7.59 -1.62
C TYR A 20 1.09 -7.14 -0.86
N THR A 21 2.19 -7.85 -1.04
CA THR A 21 3.48 -7.54 -0.41
C THR A 21 4.55 -7.41 -1.48
N GLU A 22 5.25 -6.27 -1.47
CA GLU A 22 6.35 -5.96 -2.39
C GLU A 22 7.58 -5.55 -1.59
N ILE A 23 8.59 -6.41 -1.60
CA ILE A 23 9.91 -6.16 -1.02
C ILE A 23 10.92 -6.62 -2.07
N GLU A 24 11.75 -5.71 -2.55
CA GLU A 24 12.76 -6.04 -3.56
C GLU A 24 13.89 -6.92 -2.96
N PRO A 25 14.52 -7.82 -3.76
CA PRO A 25 15.63 -8.64 -3.30
C PRO A 25 16.77 -7.78 -2.71
N GLY A 26 17.28 -8.18 -1.54
CA GLY A 26 18.34 -7.45 -0.84
C GLY A 26 17.89 -6.14 -0.19
N LYS A 27 16.61 -5.79 -0.25
CA LYS A 27 16.02 -4.66 0.48
C LYS A 27 15.32 -5.14 1.73
N ARG A 28 15.34 -4.29 2.75
CA ARG A 28 14.70 -4.55 4.05
C ARG A 28 13.30 -3.93 4.08
N TRP A 29 13.16 -2.72 3.57
CA TRP A 29 11.89 -2.02 3.48
C TRP A 29 11.19 -2.26 2.16
N GLY A 30 9.86 -2.36 2.21
CA GLY A 30 8.99 -2.46 1.05
C GLY A 30 7.59 -1.91 1.35
N ILE A 31 6.58 -2.39 0.63
CA ILE A 31 5.19 -2.00 0.85
C ILE A 31 4.26 -3.19 1.08
N ARG A 32 3.17 -2.93 1.79
CA ARG A 32 2.02 -3.83 1.92
C ARG A 32 0.74 -3.09 1.54
N VAL A 33 -0.05 -3.67 0.65
CA VAL A 33 -1.39 -3.18 0.31
C VAL A 33 -2.40 -4.21 0.78
N THR A 34 -3.27 -3.82 1.71
CA THR A 34 -4.33 -4.68 2.21
C THR A 34 -5.67 -4.14 1.72
N LEU A 35 -6.35 -4.88 0.84
CA LEU A 35 -7.71 -4.61 0.42
C LEU A 35 -8.68 -5.19 1.46
N ILE A 36 -9.55 -4.37 2.04
CA ILE A 36 -10.50 -4.78 3.08
C ILE A 36 -11.83 -4.06 2.83
N GLY A 37 -12.87 -4.81 2.48
CA GLY A 37 -14.21 -4.25 2.27
C GLY A 37 -14.22 -3.13 1.23
N ASP A 38 -14.43 -1.90 1.69
CA ASP A 38 -14.59 -0.69 0.88
C ASP A 38 -13.34 0.21 0.81
N PHE A 39 -12.21 -0.22 1.39
CA PHE A 39 -10.97 0.56 1.40
C PHE A 39 -9.72 -0.31 1.17
N ALA A 40 -8.61 0.36 0.92
CA ALA A 40 -7.28 -0.25 0.91
C ALA A 40 -6.41 0.41 1.98
N ARG A 41 -5.67 -0.38 2.74
CA ARG A 41 -4.59 0.12 3.60
C ARG A 41 -3.26 -0.03 2.88
N VAL A 42 -2.49 1.05 2.77
CA VAL A 42 -1.17 1.04 2.15
C VAL A 42 -0.12 1.36 3.21
N GLU A 43 0.85 0.47 3.33
CA GLU A 43 1.86 0.53 4.39
C GLU A 43 3.26 0.46 3.80
N ALA A 44 4.19 1.21 4.37
CA ALA A 44 5.63 0.95 4.27
C ALA A 44 6.01 -0.01 5.40
N ILE A 45 6.60 -1.15 5.06
CA ILE A 45 6.89 -2.24 5.98
C ILE A 45 8.39 -2.50 6.06
N ASP A 46 8.88 -2.82 7.26
CA ASP A 46 10.23 -3.31 7.50
C ASP A 46 10.20 -4.85 7.58
N GLY A 47 10.33 -5.50 6.42
CA GLY A 47 10.16 -6.95 6.28
C GLY A 47 8.69 -7.41 6.29
N GLU A 48 8.45 -8.65 5.88
CA GLU A 48 7.10 -9.19 5.65
C GLU A 48 6.24 -9.26 6.93
N LYS A 49 6.87 -9.50 8.09
CA LYS A 49 6.20 -9.66 9.39
C LYS A 49 6.00 -8.35 10.14
N CYS A 50 6.32 -7.21 9.53
CA CYS A 50 6.26 -5.92 10.21
C CYS A 50 4.83 -5.57 10.64
N SER A 51 4.64 -5.35 11.93
CA SER A 51 3.40 -4.82 12.52
C SER A 51 3.75 -3.70 13.51
N TRP A 52 3.39 -2.47 13.16
CA TRP A 52 3.52 -1.33 14.05
C TRP A 52 2.20 -1.15 14.81
N TYR A 53 2.26 -0.85 16.11
CA TYR A 53 1.08 -0.36 16.83
C TYR A 53 0.90 1.13 16.51
N LYS A 54 -0.21 1.48 15.84
CA LYS A 54 -0.54 2.85 15.41
C LYS A 54 0.60 3.56 14.65
N PRO A 55 1.05 3.01 13.50
CA PRO A 55 2.01 3.71 12.64
C PRO A 55 1.49 5.09 12.25
N GLY A 56 2.40 6.07 12.21
CA GLY A 56 2.07 7.39 11.68
C GLY A 56 1.65 7.34 10.21
N PRO A 57 1.00 8.40 9.69
CA PRO A 57 0.49 8.45 8.31
C PRO A 57 1.58 8.29 7.24
N GLU A 58 2.84 8.59 7.58
CA GLU A 58 4.01 8.31 6.73
C GLU A 58 4.14 6.80 6.44
N LEU A 59 3.92 5.96 7.44
CA LEU A 59 4.11 4.51 7.37
C LEU A 59 2.84 3.74 7.02
N SER A 60 1.65 4.22 7.39
CA SER A 60 0.40 3.51 7.09
C SER A 60 -0.73 4.50 6.83
N LYS A 61 -1.47 4.29 5.74
CA LYS A 61 -2.61 5.15 5.39
C LYS A 61 -3.72 4.36 4.70
N ASP A 62 -4.95 4.67 5.10
CA ASP A 62 -6.15 4.12 4.50
C ASP A 62 -6.57 4.98 3.29
N VAL A 63 -6.71 4.33 2.15
CA VAL A 63 -7.25 4.87 0.91
C VAL A 63 -8.69 4.42 0.80
N LYS A 64 -9.61 5.38 0.88
CA LYS A 64 -11.06 5.16 0.73
C LYS A 64 -11.53 5.54 -0.67
N ALA A 65 -12.72 5.08 -1.03
CA ALA A 65 -13.43 5.48 -2.25
C ALA A 65 -13.43 7.02 -2.44
N PRO A 66 -13.41 7.50 -3.69
CA PRO A 66 -13.44 8.94 -3.95
C PRO A 66 -14.76 9.55 -3.50
N ASN A 67 -14.69 10.73 -2.87
CA ASN A 67 -15.85 11.52 -2.50
C ASN A 67 -16.49 12.20 -3.73
N LEU A 68 -17.63 12.86 -3.55
CA LEU A 68 -18.38 13.49 -4.65
C LEU A 68 -17.53 14.50 -5.44
N LEU A 69 -16.73 15.33 -4.77
CA LEU A 69 -15.87 16.32 -5.43
C LEU A 69 -14.72 15.66 -6.20
N GLU A 70 -14.10 14.62 -5.63
CA GLU A 70 -13.06 13.83 -6.28
C GLU A 70 -13.61 13.15 -7.54
N ARG A 71 -14.82 12.57 -7.46
CA ARG A 71 -15.51 11.97 -8.61
C ARG A 71 -15.83 12.99 -9.70
N LEU A 72 -16.29 14.19 -9.34
CA LEU A 72 -16.54 15.27 -10.30
C LEU A 72 -15.25 15.73 -11.02
N ARG A 73 -14.09 15.55 -10.37
CA ARG A 73 -12.76 15.80 -10.97
C ARG A 73 -12.20 14.60 -11.74
N GLY A 74 -12.97 13.52 -11.89
CA GLY A 74 -12.53 12.29 -12.56
C GLY A 74 -11.53 11.45 -11.76
N ILE A 75 -11.36 11.72 -10.45
CA ILE A 75 -10.43 10.96 -9.59
C ILE A 75 -11.08 9.64 -9.20
N SER A 76 -10.45 8.53 -9.57
CA SER A 76 -10.89 7.19 -9.21
C SER A 76 -10.26 6.69 -7.91
N PHE A 77 -10.79 5.60 -7.37
CA PHE A 77 -10.15 4.87 -6.26
C PHE A 77 -8.76 4.37 -6.66
N GLU A 78 -8.61 3.91 -7.91
CA GLU A 78 -7.33 3.41 -8.42
C GLU A 78 -6.26 4.52 -8.47
N ASP A 79 -6.62 5.74 -8.87
CA ASP A 79 -5.69 6.87 -8.88
C ASP A 79 -5.18 7.20 -7.47
N LYS A 80 -6.10 7.23 -6.49
CA LYS A 80 -5.76 7.46 -5.09
C LYS A 80 -4.85 6.35 -4.55
N LEU A 81 -5.16 5.11 -4.89
CA LEU A 81 -4.38 3.95 -4.46
C LEU A 81 -2.98 3.96 -5.06
N LYS A 82 -2.87 4.26 -6.36
CA LYS A 82 -1.58 4.36 -7.06
C LYS A 82 -0.71 5.47 -6.46
N ALA A 83 -1.29 6.65 -6.20
CA ALA A 83 -0.59 7.75 -5.57
C ALA A 83 -0.05 7.39 -4.17
N GLU A 84 -0.86 6.71 -3.35
CA GLU A 84 -0.42 6.29 -2.02
C GLU A 84 0.63 5.18 -2.07
N VAL A 85 0.49 4.21 -3.00
CA VAL A 85 1.50 3.18 -3.23
C VAL A 85 2.84 3.80 -3.62
N GLU A 86 2.85 4.77 -4.53
CA GLU A 86 4.08 5.49 -4.92
C GLU A 86 4.67 6.27 -3.75
N ALA A 87 3.84 6.89 -2.90
CA ALA A 87 4.30 7.55 -1.69
C ALA A 87 4.98 6.57 -0.73
N LYS A 88 4.39 5.40 -0.47
CA LYS A 88 4.99 4.38 0.42
C LYS A 88 6.23 3.72 -0.18
N ARG A 89 6.30 3.55 -1.50
CA ARG A 89 7.54 3.15 -2.19
C ARG A 89 8.67 4.14 -1.97
N LYS A 90 8.39 5.46 -2.03
CA LYS A 90 9.40 6.50 -1.73
C LYS A 90 9.88 6.41 -0.28
N VAL A 91 8.99 6.18 0.68
CA VAL A 91 9.37 5.96 2.10
C VAL A 91 10.26 4.73 2.23
N ALA A 92 9.88 3.60 1.63
CA ALA A 92 10.69 2.38 1.66
C ALA A 92 12.07 2.58 1.01
N ALA A 93 12.13 3.27 -0.14
CA ALA A 93 13.39 3.60 -0.80
C ALA A 93 14.29 4.49 0.06
N ALA A 94 13.75 5.53 0.68
CA ALA A 94 14.48 6.39 1.60
C ALA A 94 15.04 5.59 2.79
N ARG A 95 14.24 4.73 3.41
CA ARG A 95 14.67 3.88 4.54
C ARG A 95 15.74 2.86 4.16
N ASN A 96 15.70 2.33 2.93
CA ASN A 96 16.74 1.44 2.40
C ASN A 96 18.04 2.16 1.98
N GLY A 97 17.99 3.48 1.76
CA GLY A 97 19.15 4.31 1.40
C GLY A 97 19.87 4.95 2.58
N VAL A 98 19.32 4.83 3.79
CA VAL A 98 20.03 5.14 5.04
C VAL A 98 20.92 3.93 5.36
N SER A 99 22.09 3.89 4.75
CA SER A 99 23.16 2.91 5.00
C SER A 99 24.22 3.49 5.92
#